data_AF-A0A6L9S803-F1
#
_entry.id   AF-A0A6L9S803-F1
#
_cell.length_a   1.000
_cell.length_b   1.000
_cell.length_c   1.000
_cell.angle_alpha   90.00
_cell.angle_beta   90.00
_cell.angle_gamma   90.00
#
_symmetry.space_group_name_H-M   'P 1'
#
loop_
_entity.id
_entity.type
_entity.pdbx_description
1 polymer ?
#
loop_
_entity_poly.entity_id
_entity_poly.type
_entity_poly.pdbx_seq_one_letter_code
_entity_poly.pdbx_strand_id
1 'polypeptide(L)'
;MSATALLERLIVEGVDQLDYPGIIFRGPAHDRRAALAAGPDVWEIIARLRELDGSQEQRIATLAAESDLHPRLIRIAIDYAAENADEIRERVERNRAMAEHSQRAAHQREALLA
;
A
#
# COMPACT_ATOMS: atom_id res chain seq x y z
N MET A 1 -14.82 2.45 15.45
CA MET A 1 -13.78 3.41 15.89
C MET A 1 -14.48 4.54 16.62
N SER A 2 -14.00 4.94 17.81
CA SER A 2 -14.54 6.09 18.53
C SER A 2 -14.06 7.41 17.90
N ALA A 3 -14.71 8.53 18.23
CA ALA A 3 -14.26 9.85 17.79
C ALA A 3 -12.83 10.17 18.28
N THR A 4 -12.50 9.78 19.52
CA THR A 4 -11.16 9.96 20.09
C THR A 4 -10.10 9.16 19.33
N ALA A 5 -10.37 7.88 19.03
CA ALA A 5 -9.44 7.04 18.27
C ALA A 5 -9.22 7.58 16.84
N LEU A 6 -10.27 8.16 16.23
CA LEU A 6 -10.12 8.83 14.95
C LEU A 6 -9.28 10.11 15.06
N LEU A 7 -9.48 10.90 16.12
CA LEU A 7 -8.69 12.12 16.36
C LEU A 7 -7.20 11.80 16.53
N GLU A 8 -6.87 10.81 17.37
CA GLU A 8 -5.49 10.36 17.57
C GLU A 8 -4.85 9.92 16.25
N ARG A 9 -5.59 9.14 15.45
CA ARG A 9 -5.14 8.71 14.14
C ARG A 9 -4.89 9.90 13.20
N LEU A 10 -5.80 10.86 13.13
CA LEU A 10 -5.66 12.03 12.26
C LEU A 10 -4.46 12.91 12.66
N ILE A 11 -4.09 12.94 13.93
CA ILE A 11 -2.87 13.63 14.39
C ILE A 11 -1.62 12.93 13.84
N VAL A 12 -1.52 11.62 13.99
CA VAL A 12 -0.40 10.83 13.46
C VAL A 12 -0.30 11.00 11.94
N GLU A 13 -1.42 10.84 11.24
CA GLU A 13 -1.48 11.02 9.79
C GLU A 13 -1.04 12.44 9.38
N GLY A 14 -1.42 13.46 10.13
CA GLY A 14 -0.99 14.85 9.86
C GLY A 14 0.52 15.04 10.02
N VAL A 15 1.14 14.40 11.01
CA VAL A 15 2.60 14.42 11.20
C VAL A 15 3.29 13.67 10.06
N ASP A 16 2.83 12.47 9.72
CA ASP A 16 3.37 11.69 8.60
C ASP A 16 3.32 12.48 7.27
N GLN A 17 2.26 13.25 7.02
CA GLN A 17 2.17 14.07 5.82
C GLN A 17 3.21 15.22 5.76
N LEU A 18 3.66 15.70 6.92
CA LEU A 18 4.74 16.69 7.00
C LEU A 18 6.10 16.03 6.76
N ASP A 19 6.32 14.84 7.33
CA ASP A 19 7.57 14.10 7.22
C ASP A 19 7.76 13.46 5.84
N TYR A 20 6.66 13.10 5.17
CA TYR A 20 6.65 12.45 3.86
C TYR A 20 5.84 13.22 2.80
N PRO A 21 6.37 14.33 2.25
CA PRO A 21 5.66 15.15 1.29
C PRO A 21 5.21 14.37 0.04
N GLY A 22 3.90 14.27 -0.14
CA GLY A 22 3.27 13.53 -1.26
C GLY A 22 2.49 12.29 -0.83
N ILE A 23 2.64 11.87 0.43
CA ILE A 23 1.76 10.87 1.04
C ILE A 23 0.45 11.54 1.49
N ILE A 24 -0.66 10.85 1.23
CA ILE A 24 -1.98 11.18 1.73
C ILE A 24 -2.60 9.96 2.40
N PHE A 25 -3.63 10.20 3.21
CA PHE A 25 -4.41 9.14 3.82
C PHE A 25 -5.84 9.15 3.28
N ARG A 26 -6.27 8.03 2.69
CA ARG A 26 -7.57 7.86 2.05
C ARG A 26 -8.32 6.63 2.57
N GLY A 27 -9.63 6.57 2.31
CA GLY A 27 -10.49 5.49 2.80
C GLY A 27 -11.36 5.90 3.99
N PRO A 28 -12.30 5.03 4.40
CA PRO A 28 -13.19 5.30 5.52
C PRO A 28 -12.42 5.32 6.84
N ALA A 29 -12.99 5.92 7.89
CA ALA A 29 -12.34 6.06 9.19
C ALA A 29 -11.77 4.73 9.76
N HIS A 30 -12.43 3.60 9.49
CA HIS A 30 -12.02 2.28 9.97
C HIS A 30 -11.00 1.56 9.05
N ASP A 31 -10.67 2.12 7.89
CA ASP A 31 -9.67 1.59 6.96
C ASP A 31 -8.99 2.73 6.19
N ARG A 32 -8.43 3.69 6.93
CA ARG A 32 -7.59 4.74 6.34
C ARG A 32 -6.25 4.16 5.93
N ARG A 33 -5.76 4.52 4.75
CA ARG A 33 -4.57 3.93 4.13
C ARG A 33 -3.67 5.03 3.58
N ALA A 34 -2.37 4.90 3.84
CA ALA A 34 -1.37 5.73 3.19
C ALA A 34 -1.31 5.45 1.69
N ALA A 35 -1.25 6.51 0.88
CA ALA A 35 -1.21 6.47 -0.57
C ALA A 35 -0.43 7.65 -1.13
N LEU A 36 0.05 7.54 -2.36
CA LEU A 36 0.52 8.72 -3.09
C LEU A 36 -0.69 9.59 -3.48
N ALA A 37 -0.53 10.93 -3.37
CA ALA A 37 -1.60 11.91 -3.63
C ALA A 37 -2.32 11.69 -4.97
N ALA A 38 -1.56 11.33 -6.01
CA ALA A 38 -2.06 10.91 -7.31
C ALA A 38 -1.39 9.58 -7.66
N GLY A 39 -1.89 8.48 -7.11
CA GLY A 39 -1.30 7.17 -7.35
C GLY A 39 -1.82 6.02 -6.47
N PRO A 40 -1.06 4.92 -6.44
CA PRO A 40 -1.40 3.73 -5.66
C PRO A 40 -1.26 3.96 -4.15
N ASP A 41 -1.82 3.03 -3.38
CA ASP A 41 -1.55 2.92 -1.94
C ASP A 41 -0.09 2.53 -1.71
N VAL A 42 0.49 2.96 -0.59
CA VAL A 42 1.90 2.65 -0.28
C VAL A 42 2.12 1.14 -0.18
N TRP A 43 1.16 0.38 0.37
CA TRP A 43 1.28 -1.07 0.46
C TRP A 43 1.37 -1.74 -0.93
N GLU A 44 0.73 -1.19 -1.96
CA GLU A 44 0.78 -1.71 -3.34
C GLU A 44 2.16 -1.49 -3.94
N ILE A 45 2.75 -0.31 -3.71
CA ILE A 45 4.12 0.01 -4.12
C ILE A 45 5.10 -0.99 -3.48
N ILE A 46 4.99 -1.21 -2.17
CA ILE A 46 5.88 -2.13 -1.45
C ILE A 46 5.67 -3.59 -1.88
N ALA A 47 4.43 -4.01 -2.11
CA ALA A 47 4.12 -5.33 -2.65
C ALA A 47 4.79 -5.53 -4.01
N ARG A 48 4.63 -4.55 -4.92
CA ARG A 48 5.22 -4.62 -6.26
C ARG A 48 6.74 -4.62 -6.23
N LEU A 49 7.37 -3.75 -5.43
CA LEU A 49 8.83 -3.71 -5.28
C LEU A 49 9.41 -5.02 -4.76
N ARG A 50 8.67 -5.79 -3.94
CA ARG A 50 9.11 -7.09 -3.42
C ARG A 50 9.15 -8.17 -4.49
N GLU A 51 8.34 -8.06 -5.54
CA GLU A 51 8.28 -8.99 -6.67
C GLU A 51 9.36 -8.73 -7.72
N LEU A 52 9.94 -7.52 -7.72
CA LEU A 52 10.98 -7.13 -8.65
C LEU A 52 12.36 -7.62 -8.19
N ASP A 53 13.22 -7.95 -9.14
CA ASP A 53 14.59 -8.38 -8.89
C ASP A 53 15.60 -7.21 -8.87
N GLY A 54 16.79 -7.50 -8.32
CA GLY A 54 17.91 -6.54 -8.29
C GLY A 54 17.98 -5.68 -7.03
N SER A 55 18.86 -4.69 -7.07
CA SER A 55 19.06 -3.70 -6.00
C SER A 55 17.84 -2.80 -5.82
N GLN A 56 17.76 -2.10 -4.69
CA GLN A 56 16.68 -1.15 -4.43
C GLN A 56 16.51 -0.13 -5.57
N GLU A 57 17.60 0.45 -6.06
CA GLU A 57 17.58 1.42 -7.15
C GLU A 57 17.14 0.82 -8.48
N GLN A 58 17.53 -0.44 -8.77
CA GLN A 58 17.05 -1.15 -9.95
C GLN A 58 15.54 -1.39 -9.88
N ARG A 59 15.02 -1.84 -8.73
CA ARG A 59 13.58 -2.03 -8.51
C ARG A 59 12.79 -0.73 -8.64
N ILE A 60 13.31 0.37 -8.08
CA ILE A 60 12.71 1.71 -8.22
C ILE A 60 12.67 2.13 -9.69
N ALA A 61 13.76 1.95 -10.42
CA ALA A 61 13.82 2.31 -11.84
C ALA A 61 12.83 1.49 -12.68
N THR A 62 12.74 0.18 -12.43
CA THR A 62 11.76 -0.69 -13.09
C THR A 62 10.33 -0.27 -12.78
N LEU A 63 9.99 -0.06 -11.51
CA LEU A 63 8.64 0.36 -11.14
C LEU A 63 8.29 1.73 -11.74
N ALA A 64 9.22 2.69 -11.74
CA ALA A 64 8.99 4.00 -12.35
C ALA A 64 8.69 3.89 -13.85
N ALA A 65 9.41 3.02 -14.58
CA ALA A 65 9.17 2.77 -15.99
C ALA A 65 7.81 2.08 -16.25
N GLU A 66 7.32 1.26 -15.32
CA GLU A 66 6.04 0.55 -15.43
C GLU A 66 4.81 1.39 -15.04
N SER A 67 4.96 2.40 -14.17
CA SER A 67 3.83 3.01 -13.44
C SER A 67 3.65 4.53 -13.62
N ASP A 68 4.44 5.18 -14.48
CA ASP A 68 4.50 6.65 -14.65
C ASP A 68 4.74 7.42 -13.32
N LEU A 69 5.18 6.70 -12.28
CA LEU A 69 5.52 7.26 -10.99
C LEU A 69 6.92 7.84 -11.05
N HIS A 70 7.06 9.09 -10.62
CA HIS A 70 8.38 9.68 -10.46
C HIS A 70 9.19 8.91 -9.40
N PRO A 71 10.45 8.52 -9.65
CA PRO A 71 11.27 7.74 -8.71
C PRO A 71 11.37 8.31 -7.29
N ARG A 72 11.28 9.64 -7.15
CA ARG A 72 11.25 10.32 -5.85
C ARG A 72 10.03 9.92 -4.99
N LEU A 73 8.86 9.75 -5.60
CA LEU A 73 7.64 9.34 -4.88
C LEU A 73 7.73 7.90 -4.41
N ILE A 74 8.35 7.03 -5.21
CA ILE A 74 8.62 5.64 -4.81
C ILE A 74 9.54 5.59 -3.60
N ARG A 75 10.60 6.41 -3.56
CA ARG A 75 11.50 6.50 -2.40
C ARG A 75 10.78 7.00 -1.14
N ILE A 76 9.97 8.04 -1.27
CA ILE A 76 9.14 8.54 -0.15
C ILE A 76 8.21 7.45 0.39
N ALA A 77 7.59 6.67 -0.50
CA ALA A 77 6.76 5.53 -0.09
C ALA A 77 7.57 4.42 0.63
N ILE A 78 8.81 4.17 0.20
CA ILE A 78 9.74 3.24 0.88
C ILE A 78 10.09 3.75 2.27
N ASP A 79 10.44 5.03 2.41
CA ASP A 79 10.82 5.63 3.68
C ASP A 79 9.66 5.59 4.68
N TYR A 80 8.46 5.99 4.26
CA TYR A 80 7.25 5.85 5.08
C TYR A 80 6.97 4.41 5.49
N ALA A 81 7.11 3.47 4.54
CA ALA A 81 6.88 2.06 4.81
C ALA A 81 7.92 1.45 5.76
N ALA A 82 9.14 1.99 5.81
CA ALA A 82 10.17 1.54 6.74
C ALA A 82 9.80 1.89 8.19
N GLU A 83 9.23 3.07 8.41
CA GLU A 83 8.77 3.51 9.74
C GLU A 83 7.40 2.92 10.13
N ASN A 84 6.60 2.49 9.14
CA ASN A 84 5.27 1.91 9.33
C ASN A 84 5.19 0.43 8.88
N ALA A 85 6.29 -0.32 9.07
CA ALA A 85 6.47 -1.64 8.45
C ALA A 85 5.40 -2.68 8.83
N ASP A 86 4.89 -2.64 10.06
CA ASP A 86 3.86 -3.59 10.52
C ASP A 86 2.51 -3.29 9.86
N GLU A 87 2.07 -2.03 9.78
CA GLU A 87 0.86 -1.66 9.05
C GLU A 87 0.94 -2.13 7.59
N ILE A 88 2.06 -1.86 6.93
CA ILE A 88 2.26 -2.23 5.52
C ILE A 88 2.24 -3.75 5.36
N ARG A 89 2.93 -4.50 6.23
CA ARG A 89 2.93 -5.97 6.21
C ARG A 89 1.51 -6.52 6.36
N GLU A 90 0.76 -6.05 7.35
CA GLU A 90 -0.62 -6.49 7.57
C GLU A 90 -1.53 -6.22 6.37
N ARG A 91 -1.36 -5.08 5.70
CA ARG A 91 -2.14 -4.76 4.48
C ARG A 91 -1.80 -5.70 3.33
N VAL A 92 -0.52 -5.96 3.10
CA VAL A 92 -0.07 -6.90 2.05
C VAL A 92 -0.65 -8.29 2.30
N GLU A 93 -0.53 -8.79 3.53
CA GLU A 93 -1.02 -10.14 3.87
C GLU A 93 -2.55 -10.24 3.81
N ARG A 94 -3.29 -9.23 4.29
CA ARG A 94 -4.75 -9.19 4.14
C ARG A 94 -5.19 -9.23 2.68
N ASN A 95 -4.55 -8.45 1.81
CA ASN A 95 -4.89 -8.42 0.38
C ASN A 95 -4.55 -9.75 -0.30
N ARG A 96 -3.41 -10.37 0.02
CA ARG A 96 -3.05 -11.71 -0.48
C ARG A 96 -4.09 -12.76 -0.10
N ALA A 97 -4.47 -12.81 1.17
CA ALA A 97 -5.48 -13.76 1.65
C ALA A 97 -6.84 -13.56 0.95
N MET A 98 -7.25 -12.31 0.71
CA MET A 98 -8.47 -11.98 -0.04
C MET A 98 -8.39 -12.41 -1.51
N ALA A 99 -7.25 -12.22 -2.15
CA ALA A 99 -7.02 -12.63 -3.54
C ALA A 99 -7.10 -14.16 -3.66
N GLU A 100 -6.43 -14.90 -2.79
CA GLU A 100 -6.47 -16.37 -2.75
C GLU A 100 -7.89 -16.91 -2.49
N HIS A 101 -8.63 -16.28 -1.57
CA HIS A 101 -10.03 -16.64 -1.33
C HIS A 101 -10.87 -16.43 -2.60
N SER A 102 -10.71 -15.28 -3.26
CA SER A 102 -11.44 -14.96 -4.49
C SER A 102 -11.14 -15.95 -5.62
N GLN A 103 -9.87 -16.34 -5.79
CA GLN A 103 -9.45 -17.35 -6.77
C GLN A 103 -10.07 -18.72 -6.47
N ARG A 104 -10.02 -19.18 -5.22
CA ARG A 104 -10.66 -20.44 -4.81
C ARG A 104 -12.16 -20.45 -5.10
N ALA A 105 -12.84 -19.35 -4.77
CA ALA A 105 -14.26 -19.22 -5.04
C ALA A 105 -14.57 -19.18 -6.55
N ALA A 106 -13.71 -18.59 -7.38
CA ALA A 106 -13.85 -18.61 -8.83
C ALA A 106 -13.71 -20.03 -9.39
N HIS A 107 -12.66 -20.77 -9.01
CA HIS A 107 -12.47 -22.16 -9.44
C HIS A 107 -13.62 -23.08 -9.01
N GLN A 108 -14.14 -22.90 -7.79
CA GLN A 108 -15.31 -23.67 -7.33
C GLN A 108 -16.56 -23.37 -8.16
N ARG A 109 -16.79 -22.11 -8.55
CA ARG A 109 -17.91 -21.75 -9.42
C ARG A 109 -17.78 -22.35 -10.80
N GLU A 110 -16.58 -22.31 -11.40
CA GLU A 110 -16.31 -22.95 -12.70
C GLU A 110 -16.56 -24.46 -12.64
N ALA A 111 -16.10 -25.13 -11.59
CA ALA A 111 -16.32 -26.57 -11.40
C ALA A 111 -17.79 -26.95 -11.19
N LEU A 112 -18.64 -26.05 -10.68
CA LEU A 112 -20.08 -26.28 -10.55
C LEU A 112 -20.84 -26.12 -11.88
N LEU A 113 -20.24 -25.45 -12.87
CA LEU A 113 -20.84 -25.14 -14.17
C LEU A 113 -20.32 -26.06 -15.29
N ALA A 114 -19.39 -26.96 -14.99
CA ALA A 114 -18.82 -27.95 -15.91
C ALA A 114 -19.54 -29.30 -15.78
#